data_AF-A0A8T9C0J8-F1
#
_entry.id   AF-A0A8T9C0J8-F1
#
_cell.length_a   1.000
_cell.length_b   1.000
_cell.length_c   1.000
_cell.angle_alpha   90.00
_cell.angle_beta   90.00
_cell.angle_gamma   90.00
#
_symmetry.space_group_name_H-M   'P 1'
#
loop_
_entity.id
_entity.type
_entity.pdbx_description
1 polymer ?
#
loop_
_entity_poly.entity_id
_entity_poly.type
_entity_poly.pdbx_seq_one_letter_code
_entity_poly.pdbx_strand_id
1 'polypeptide(L)'
;MASNILVLGAGELGTVILTALAARAPPSTKISVLLRPTTISSPSPNKAKELSYLTSLNISLVPGDIATSSLSTLAALFKPYDLVISALGFASGPGSQVKITNAVLAAKVKRFVPWQFGVDYDVVGRGSAQPVWDEQLDVRELLRSQSGKGTEWIIVSTGIFMSFLFEDFFGVVSVSEGDVTVRALGSWENQVTVTTPRDIGRLTSEIVFWEPEFRDEVVFVAGET
;
A
#
# COMPACT_ATOMS: atom_id res chain seq x y z
N MET A 1 1.88 19.35 -5.68
CA MET A 1 1.86 18.05 -6.37
C MET A 1 3.22 17.38 -6.43
N ALA A 2 3.26 16.05 -6.22
CA ALA A 2 4.45 15.23 -6.38
C ALA A 2 4.80 15.01 -7.87
N SER A 3 6.06 15.18 -8.23
CA SER A 3 6.54 15.07 -9.62
C SER A 3 7.34 13.79 -9.87
N ASN A 4 7.84 13.14 -8.81
CA ASN A 4 8.55 11.87 -8.88
C ASN A 4 8.02 10.90 -7.81
N ILE A 5 7.32 9.85 -8.24
CA ILE A 5 6.60 8.91 -7.38
C ILE A 5 7.26 7.54 -7.45
N LEU A 6 7.54 6.94 -6.29
CA LEU A 6 7.98 5.55 -6.16
C LEU A 6 6.90 4.72 -5.47
N VAL A 7 6.41 3.67 -6.14
CA VAL A 7 5.58 2.64 -5.52
C VAL A 7 6.43 1.44 -5.12
N LEU A 8 6.31 0.97 -3.89
CA LEU A 8 7.00 -0.22 -3.41
C LEU A 8 6.13 -1.44 -3.67
N GLY A 9 6.58 -2.32 -4.56
CA GLY A 9 5.87 -3.55 -4.93
C GLY A 9 4.84 -3.38 -6.04
N ALA A 10 4.75 -4.40 -6.89
CA ALA A 10 3.68 -4.60 -7.87
C ALA A 10 3.02 -5.95 -7.59
N GLY A 11 2.36 -6.08 -6.44
CA GLY A 11 1.39 -7.16 -6.19
C GLY A 11 0.00 -6.73 -6.66
N GLU A 12 -1.04 -7.43 -6.23
CA GLU A 12 -2.44 -7.06 -6.54
C GLU A 12 -2.72 -5.58 -6.30
N LEU A 13 -2.43 -5.09 -5.09
CA LEU A 13 -2.59 -3.69 -4.71
C LEU A 13 -1.64 -2.75 -5.47
N GLY A 14 -0.36 -3.11 -5.58
CA GLY A 14 0.64 -2.25 -6.21
C GLY A 14 0.32 -1.98 -7.68
N THR A 15 -0.15 -3.00 -8.39
CA THR A 15 -0.45 -2.92 -9.82
C THR A 15 -1.67 -2.03 -10.09
N VAL A 16 -2.73 -2.16 -9.29
CA VAL A 16 -3.91 -1.26 -9.43
C VAL A 16 -3.60 0.18 -9.03
N ILE A 17 -2.75 0.42 -8.02
CA ILE A 17 -2.26 1.78 -7.68
C ILE A 17 -1.45 2.35 -8.85
N LEU A 18 -0.49 1.59 -9.39
CA LEU A 18 0.36 2.02 -10.50
C LEU A 18 -0.44 2.37 -11.75
N THR A 19 -1.38 1.52 -12.15
CA THR A 19 -2.30 1.79 -13.27
C THR A 19 -3.11 3.06 -13.04
N ALA A 20 -3.69 3.21 -11.84
CA ALA A 20 -4.52 4.37 -11.53
C ALA A 20 -3.71 5.67 -11.42
N LEU A 21 -2.45 5.61 -10.99
CA LEU A 21 -1.54 6.75 -11.02
C LEU A 21 -1.21 7.12 -12.46
N ALA A 22 -0.81 6.16 -13.30
CA ALA A 22 -0.45 6.41 -14.70
C ALA A 22 -1.60 7.02 -15.51
N ALA A 23 -2.84 6.63 -15.20
CA ALA A 23 -4.03 7.18 -15.87
C ALA A 23 -4.37 8.63 -15.45
N ARG A 24 -3.97 9.06 -14.25
CA ARG A 24 -4.36 10.35 -13.66
C ARG A 24 -3.24 11.37 -13.61
N ALA A 25 -2.00 10.91 -13.57
CA ALA A 25 -0.85 11.77 -13.33
C ALA A 25 -0.71 12.85 -14.42
N PRO A 26 -0.36 14.09 -14.06
CA PRO A 26 0.03 15.10 -15.03
C PRO A 26 1.19 14.58 -15.91
N PRO A 27 1.30 15.02 -17.18
CA PRO A 27 2.36 14.54 -18.10
C PRO A 27 3.80 14.75 -17.59
N SER A 28 4.02 15.67 -16.66
CA SER A 28 5.32 15.94 -16.03
C SER A 28 5.70 14.95 -14.92
N THR A 29 4.79 14.11 -14.47
CA THR A 29 5.00 13.21 -13.33
C THR A 29 5.70 11.93 -13.78
N LYS A 30 6.79 11.58 -13.09
CA LYS A 30 7.52 10.33 -13.27
C LYS A 30 7.03 9.31 -12.25
N ILE A 31 6.72 8.11 -12.71
CA ILE A 31 6.27 7.00 -11.86
C ILE A 31 7.27 5.86 -11.98
N SER A 32 7.72 5.36 -10.84
CA SER A 32 8.63 4.24 -10.71
C SER A 32 8.03 3.18 -9.80
N VAL A 33 8.41 1.92 -10.02
CA VAL A 33 8.09 0.81 -9.13
C VAL A 33 9.36 0.12 -8.64
N LEU A 34 9.47 -0.06 -7.33
CA LEU A 34 10.53 -0.87 -6.73
C LEU A 34 10.17 -2.35 -6.78
N LEU A 35 11.04 -3.15 -7.39
CA LEU A 35 10.89 -4.60 -7.49
C LEU A 35 12.20 -5.29 -7.14
N ARG A 36 12.11 -6.52 -6.61
CA ARG A 36 13.29 -7.34 -6.35
C ARG A 36 14.08 -7.51 -7.65
N PRO A 37 15.43 -7.43 -7.64
CA PRO A 37 16.24 -7.58 -8.84
C PRO A 37 15.92 -8.83 -9.64
N THR A 38 15.67 -9.96 -8.96
CA THR A 38 15.30 -11.24 -9.59
C THR A 38 13.95 -11.20 -10.30
N THR A 39 13.00 -10.42 -9.81
CA THR A 39 11.70 -10.18 -10.49
C THR A 39 11.89 -9.51 -11.84
N ILE A 40 12.91 -8.66 -11.97
CA ILE A 40 13.23 -7.95 -13.21
C ILE A 40 14.09 -8.82 -14.13
N SER A 41 15.14 -9.45 -13.59
CA SER A 41 16.13 -10.19 -14.39
C SER A 41 15.65 -11.58 -14.82
N SER A 42 14.72 -12.19 -14.08
CA SER A 42 14.26 -13.56 -14.32
C SER A 42 12.78 -13.73 -13.98
N PRO A 43 11.88 -13.01 -14.67
CA PRO A 43 10.45 -13.07 -14.38
C PRO A 43 9.84 -14.41 -14.82
N SER A 44 8.84 -14.89 -14.07
CA SER A 44 7.92 -15.92 -14.57
C SER A 44 7.10 -15.37 -15.76
N PRO A 45 6.49 -16.23 -16.60
CA PRO A 45 5.70 -15.75 -17.75
C PRO A 45 4.60 -14.75 -17.38
N ASN A 46 3.90 -14.98 -16.26
CA ASN A 46 2.89 -14.05 -15.76
C ASN A 46 3.51 -12.73 -15.33
N LYS A 47 4.65 -12.79 -14.64
CA LYS A 47 5.33 -11.57 -14.20
C LYS A 47 5.89 -10.78 -15.38
N ALA A 48 6.40 -11.45 -16.42
CA ALA A 48 6.89 -10.79 -17.62
C ALA A 48 5.80 -10.01 -18.36
N LYS A 49 4.57 -10.55 -18.40
CA LYS A 49 3.39 -9.84 -18.93
C LYS A 49 3.06 -8.61 -18.09
N GLU A 50 3.08 -8.75 -16.77
CA GLU A 50 2.82 -7.65 -15.86
C GLU A 50 3.88 -6.54 -15.98
N LEU A 51 5.17 -6.88 -16.06
CA LEU A 51 6.24 -5.91 -16.27
C LEU A 51 6.09 -5.20 -17.63
N SER A 52 5.75 -5.94 -18.69
CA SER A 52 5.47 -5.36 -20.01
C SER A 52 4.29 -4.39 -19.99
N TYR A 53 3.26 -4.69 -19.18
CA TYR A 53 2.12 -3.80 -18.99
C TYR A 53 2.51 -2.54 -18.22
N LEU A 54 3.30 -2.65 -17.15
CA LEU A 54 3.76 -1.48 -16.40
C LEU A 54 4.66 -0.59 -17.27
N THR A 55 5.58 -1.16 -18.04
CA THR A 55 6.45 -0.38 -18.92
C THR A 55 5.70 0.28 -20.08
N SER A 56 4.62 -0.32 -20.60
CA SER A 56 3.78 0.33 -21.61
C SER A 56 3.02 1.55 -21.08
N LEU A 57 2.88 1.68 -19.76
CA LEU A 57 2.37 2.86 -19.06
C LEU A 57 3.47 3.89 -18.73
N ASN A 58 4.68 3.74 -19.29
CA ASN A 58 5.87 4.56 -19.00
C ASN A 58 6.33 4.50 -17.52
N ILE A 59 6.03 3.40 -16.82
CA ILE A 59 6.50 3.20 -15.44
C ILE A 59 7.91 2.63 -15.48
N SER A 60 8.82 3.26 -14.71
CA SER A 60 10.21 2.83 -14.61
C SER A 60 10.37 1.70 -13.58
N LEU A 61 11.10 0.64 -13.94
CA LEU A 61 11.40 -0.46 -13.03
C LEU A 61 12.68 -0.15 -12.24
N VAL A 62 12.60 -0.14 -10.91
CA VAL A 62 13.71 0.17 -10.01
C VAL A 62 14.11 -1.10 -9.27
N PRO A 63 15.33 -1.62 -9.48
CA PRO A 63 15.78 -2.80 -8.75
C PRO A 63 16.07 -2.44 -7.28
N GLY A 64 15.47 -3.19 -6.36
CA GLY A 64 15.74 -3.06 -4.93
C GLY A 64 14.98 -4.11 -4.12
N ASP A 65 15.51 -4.45 -2.95
CA ASP A 65 14.91 -5.48 -2.09
C ASP A 65 14.81 -4.99 -0.65
N ILE A 66 13.58 -4.78 -0.18
CA ILE A 66 13.29 -4.34 1.18
C ILE A 66 13.81 -5.32 2.21
N ALA A 67 13.78 -6.64 1.93
CA ALA A 67 14.17 -7.64 2.89
C ALA A 67 15.68 -7.59 3.16
N THR A 68 16.48 -7.56 2.09
CA THR A 68 17.94 -7.72 2.17
C THR A 68 18.70 -6.39 2.23
N SER A 69 18.14 -5.28 1.76
CA SER A 69 18.83 -3.98 1.79
C SER A 69 18.92 -3.41 3.20
N SER A 70 20.04 -2.74 3.52
CA SER A 70 20.17 -1.99 4.76
C SER A 70 19.26 -0.75 4.77
N LEU A 71 19.02 -0.19 5.96
CA LEU A 71 18.26 1.05 6.12
C LEU A 71 18.89 2.21 5.30
N SER A 72 20.21 2.36 5.34
CA SER A 72 20.92 3.42 4.61
C SER A 72 20.84 3.27 3.10
N THR A 73 20.89 2.04 2.58
CA THR A 73 20.71 1.76 1.16
C THR A 73 19.30 2.11 0.70
N LEU A 74 18.28 1.73 1.48
CA LEU A 74 16.89 2.08 1.18
C LEU A 74 16.66 3.59 1.24
N ALA A 75 17.20 4.26 2.26
CA ALA A 75 17.09 5.72 2.37
C ALA A 75 17.75 6.44 1.18
N ALA A 76 18.93 5.98 0.75
CA ALA A 76 19.59 6.53 -0.44
C ALA A 76 18.77 6.31 -1.72
N LEU A 77 18.11 5.15 -1.85
CA LEU A 77 17.23 4.83 -2.98
C LEU A 77 15.96 5.68 -2.98
N PHE A 78 15.38 5.97 -1.81
CA PHE A 78 14.13 6.74 -1.67
C PHE A 78 14.34 8.25 -1.82
N LYS A 79 15.54 8.76 -1.49
CA LYS A 79 15.88 10.19 -1.50
C LYS A 79 15.52 10.97 -2.79
N PRO A 80 15.62 10.42 -4.01
CA PRO A 80 15.29 11.15 -5.23
C PRO A 80 13.79 11.35 -5.47
N TYR A 81 12.91 10.72 -4.68
CA TYR A 81 11.47 10.74 -4.90
C TYR A 81 10.77 11.77 -4.01
N ASP A 82 9.75 12.41 -4.57
CA ASP A 82 8.89 13.34 -3.84
C ASP A 82 7.86 12.58 -2.99
N LEU A 83 7.38 11.46 -3.52
CA LEU A 83 6.36 10.62 -2.90
C LEU A 83 6.79 9.16 -2.95
N VAL A 84 6.74 8.50 -1.80
CA VAL A 84 6.83 7.03 -1.70
C VAL A 84 5.47 6.46 -1.30
N ILE A 85 5.01 5.41 -1.98
CA ILE A 85 3.79 4.68 -1.66
C ILE A 85 4.16 3.23 -1.39
N SER A 86 3.89 2.73 -0.18
CA SER A 86 4.13 1.31 0.13
C SER A 86 2.90 0.48 -0.25
N ALA A 87 3.04 -0.39 -1.24
CA ALA A 87 2.04 -1.39 -1.61
C ALA A 87 2.49 -2.82 -1.25
N LEU A 88 3.45 -2.93 -0.33
CA LEU A 88 3.94 -4.19 0.20
C LEU A 88 3.12 -4.58 1.42
N GLY A 89 2.25 -5.57 1.27
CA GLY A 89 1.44 -6.08 2.37
C GLY A 89 2.11 -7.11 3.24
N PHE A 90 1.31 -7.85 4.00
CA PHE A 90 1.77 -8.84 4.99
C PHE A 90 2.80 -9.84 4.45
N ALA A 91 2.78 -10.13 3.15
CA ALA A 91 3.76 -10.99 2.48
C ALA A 91 5.21 -10.48 2.56
N SER A 92 5.46 -9.21 2.94
CA SER A 92 6.81 -8.71 3.20
C SER A 92 7.43 -9.28 4.48
N GLY A 93 6.61 -9.82 5.39
CA GLY A 93 7.03 -10.36 6.68
C GLY A 93 7.18 -9.30 7.78
N PRO A 94 7.25 -9.73 9.05
CA PRO A 94 7.26 -8.85 10.23
C PRO A 94 8.40 -7.83 10.21
N GLY A 95 8.12 -6.62 10.68
CA GLY A 95 9.09 -5.53 10.82
C GLY A 95 9.40 -4.79 9.52
N SER A 96 8.85 -5.23 8.39
CA SER A 96 9.08 -4.60 7.09
C SER A 96 8.46 -3.21 7.00
N GLN A 97 7.29 -2.98 7.59
CA GLN A 97 6.60 -1.69 7.49
C GLN A 97 7.31 -0.64 8.34
N VAL A 98 7.78 -1.03 9.53
CA VAL A 98 8.64 -0.20 10.38
C VAL A 98 9.95 0.12 9.68
N LYS A 99 10.58 -0.86 9.02
CA LYS A 99 11.83 -0.67 8.25
C LYS A 99 11.64 0.30 7.08
N ILE A 100 10.58 0.14 6.29
CA ILE A 100 10.25 1.03 5.18
C ILE A 100 10.02 2.45 5.69
N THR A 101 9.22 2.61 6.74
CA THR A 101 8.91 3.91 7.34
C THR A 101 10.17 4.62 7.80
N ASN A 102 11.04 3.93 8.55
CA ASN A 102 12.34 4.50 8.95
C ASN A 102 13.22 4.89 7.74
N ALA A 103 13.22 4.11 6.66
CA ALA A 103 14.00 4.43 5.47
C ALA A 103 13.48 5.70 4.78
N VAL A 104 12.16 5.85 4.69
CA VAL A 104 11.49 7.03 4.13
C VAL A 104 11.78 8.28 4.97
N LEU A 105 11.67 8.17 6.31
CA LEU A 105 11.98 9.26 7.23
C LEU A 105 13.46 9.65 7.16
N ALA A 106 14.37 8.67 7.12
CA ALA A 106 15.81 8.92 6.97
C ALA A 106 16.17 9.56 5.62
N ALA A 107 15.44 9.22 4.55
CA ALA A 107 15.56 9.85 3.24
C ALA A 107 15.00 11.27 3.18
N LYS A 108 14.18 11.67 4.17
CA LYS A 108 13.43 12.94 4.19
C LYS A 108 12.59 13.12 2.93
N VAL A 109 11.91 12.05 2.51
CA VAL A 109 10.95 12.11 1.39
C VAL A 109 9.90 13.16 1.72
N LYS A 110 9.46 13.93 0.74
CA LYS A 110 8.49 15.00 0.97
C LYS A 110 7.15 14.45 1.47
N ARG A 111 6.66 13.37 0.85
CA ARG A 111 5.38 12.73 1.20
C ARG A 111 5.45 11.21 1.23
N PHE A 112 4.69 10.59 2.13
CA PHE A 112 4.61 9.14 2.26
C PHE A 112 3.18 8.63 2.39
N VAL A 113 2.86 7.58 1.64
CA VAL A 113 1.65 6.77 1.83
C VAL A 113 2.09 5.39 2.32
N PRO A 114 2.04 5.10 3.63
CA PRO A 114 2.37 3.78 4.17
C PRO A 114 1.38 2.71 3.71
N TRP A 115 1.77 1.44 3.85
CA TRP A 115 0.85 0.33 3.59
C TRP A 115 -0.14 0.21 4.75
N GLN A 116 -1.21 0.98 4.69
CA GLN A 116 -2.25 1.07 5.72
C GLN A 116 -3.66 0.94 5.13
N PHE A 117 -3.76 0.37 3.92
CA PHE A 117 -4.98 0.08 3.17
C PHE A 117 -5.78 -1.03 3.85
N GLY A 118 -6.29 -0.72 5.04
CA GLY A 118 -6.88 -1.68 5.96
C GLY A 118 -7.91 -1.02 6.87
N VAL A 119 -8.26 -1.76 7.93
CA VAL A 119 -9.09 -1.29 9.04
C VAL A 119 -8.48 -0.08 9.73
N ASP A 120 -9.26 0.60 10.56
CA ASP A 120 -8.73 1.67 11.39
C ASP A 120 -7.94 1.10 12.58
N TYR A 121 -6.61 1.06 12.43
CA TYR A 121 -5.73 0.52 13.47
C TYR A 121 -5.80 1.32 14.78
N ASP A 122 -6.12 2.62 14.75
CA ASP A 122 -6.26 3.42 15.98
C ASP A 122 -7.49 2.98 16.81
N VAL A 123 -8.55 2.54 16.14
CA VAL A 123 -9.76 2.00 16.79
C VAL A 123 -9.53 0.58 17.29
N VAL A 124 -8.87 -0.24 16.46
CA VAL A 124 -8.56 -1.64 16.78
C VAL A 124 -7.62 -1.76 17.98
N GLY A 125 -6.60 -0.89 18.07
CA GLY A 125 -5.67 -0.84 19.19
C GLY A 125 -4.65 -1.98 19.24
N ARG A 126 -3.70 -1.85 20.17
CA ARG A 126 -2.61 -2.84 20.36
C ARG A 126 -3.10 -4.11 21.04
N GLY A 127 -2.46 -5.24 20.73
CA GLY A 127 -2.79 -6.54 21.34
C GLY A 127 -4.12 -7.12 20.88
N SER A 128 -4.60 -6.63 19.74
CA SER A 128 -5.84 -7.03 19.09
C SER A 128 -5.68 -8.35 18.31
N ALA A 129 -6.67 -8.72 17.49
CA ALA A 129 -6.81 -10.06 16.92
C ALA A 129 -5.64 -10.52 16.02
N GLN A 130 -4.79 -9.61 15.53
CA GLN A 130 -3.65 -9.96 14.70
C GLN A 130 -2.38 -9.20 15.14
N PRO A 131 -1.27 -9.90 15.46
CA PRO A 131 0.00 -9.26 15.83
C PRO A 131 0.54 -8.26 14.80
N VAL A 132 0.17 -8.44 13.53
CA VAL A 132 0.59 -7.57 12.44
C VAL A 132 -0.05 -6.18 12.49
N TRP A 133 -1.12 -6.00 13.27
CA TRP A 133 -1.77 -4.71 13.49
C TRP A 133 -0.98 -3.82 14.47
N ASP A 134 -0.25 -4.40 15.42
CA ASP A 134 0.64 -3.65 16.31
C ASP A 134 1.76 -2.97 15.50
N GLU A 135 2.30 -3.65 14.49
CA GLU A 135 3.29 -3.06 13.58
C GLU A 135 2.69 -1.86 12.81
N GLN A 136 1.40 -1.89 12.48
CA GLN A 136 0.73 -0.76 11.81
C GLN A 136 0.60 0.43 12.75
N LEU A 137 0.40 0.20 14.04
CA LEU A 137 0.40 1.26 15.05
C LEU A 137 1.80 1.84 15.26
N ASP A 138 2.86 1.02 15.23
CA ASP A 138 4.25 1.50 15.27
C ASP A 138 4.55 2.43 14.09
N VAL A 139 4.05 2.12 12.89
CA VAL A 139 4.15 3.02 11.73
C VAL A 139 3.46 4.35 12.00
N ARG A 140 2.23 4.34 12.52
CA ARG A 140 1.49 5.58 12.86
C ARG A 140 2.25 6.41 13.91
N GLU A 141 2.83 5.76 14.91
CA GLU A 141 3.63 6.41 15.95
C GLU A 141 4.90 7.06 15.39
N LEU A 142 5.63 6.37 14.49
CA LEU A 142 6.80 6.93 13.80
C LEU A 142 6.44 8.16 12.95
N LEU A 143 5.30 8.12 12.26
CA LEU A 143 4.85 9.22 11.42
C LEU A 143 4.42 10.44 12.24
N ARG A 144 3.75 10.22 13.38
CA ARG A 144 3.26 11.28 14.27
C ARG A 144 4.33 11.87 15.19
N SER A 145 5.36 11.10 15.54
CA SER A 145 6.43 11.52 16.47
C SER A 145 7.54 12.37 15.83
N GLN A 146 7.45 12.63 14.52
CA GLN A 146 8.40 13.48 13.82
C GLN A 146 8.49 14.88 14.46
N SER A 147 9.71 15.40 14.59
CA SER A 147 9.95 16.75 15.10
C SER A 147 10.21 17.75 13.97
N GLY A 148 9.58 18.92 14.03
CA GLY A 148 9.75 19.97 13.02
C GLY A 148 9.07 19.68 11.68
N LYS A 149 9.58 20.23 10.57
CA LYS A 149 9.02 19.99 9.23
C LYS A 149 9.56 18.66 8.67
N GLY A 150 8.91 17.57 9.06
CA GLY A 150 9.23 16.20 8.64
C GLY A 150 8.63 15.80 7.29
N THR A 151 8.62 14.49 7.02
CA THR A 151 7.91 13.88 5.89
C THR A 151 6.40 13.98 6.13
N GLU A 152 5.68 14.64 5.21
CA GLU A 152 4.21 14.65 5.22
C GLU A 152 3.70 13.22 4.99
N TRP A 153 2.61 12.84 5.63
CA TRP A 153 2.04 11.51 5.42
C TRP A 153 0.54 11.53 5.16
N ILE A 154 0.07 10.53 4.42
CA ILE A 154 -1.36 10.29 4.20
C ILE A 154 -1.62 8.81 4.42
N ILE A 155 -2.48 8.49 5.37
CA ILE A 155 -2.97 7.13 5.58
C ILE A 155 -4.27 6.97 4.82
N VAL A 156 -4.35 5.98 3.93
CA VAL A 156 -5.58 5.64 3.21
C VAL A 156 -6.18 4.41 3.88
N SER A 157 -7.22 4.60 4.70
CA SER A 157 -7.92 3.51 5.40
C SER A 157 -9.13 3.07 4.58
N THR A 158 -9.17 1.79 4.20
CA THR A 158 -10.09 1.28 3.17
C THR A 158 -11.06 0.21 3.69
N GLY A 159 -11.09 -0.01 5.01
CA GLY A 159 -11.69 -1.23 5.56
C GLY A 159 -10.92 -2.48 5.12
N ILE A 160 -11.60 -3.58 4.87
CA ILE A 160 -10.97 -4.84 4.47
C ILE A 160 -10.95 -4.96 2.94
N PHE A 161 -9.93 -5.60 2.37
CA PHE A 161 -9.93 -5.94 0.96
C PHE A 161 -11.11 -6.87 0.67
N MET A 162 -11.96 -6.52 -0.29
CA MET A 162 -13.14 -7.32 -0.60
C MET A 162 -12.79 -8.78 -0.95
N SER A 163 -11.64 -9.01 -1.58
CA SER A 163 -11.13 -10.35 -1.89
C SER A 163 -10.98 -11.24 -0.66
N PHE A 164 -10.63 -10.67 0.51
CA PHE A 164 -10.48 -11.45 1.74
C PHE A 164 -11.78 -12.07 2.23
N LEU A 165 -12.96 -11.52 1.90
CA LEU A 165 -14.24 -12.15 2.28
C LEU A 165 -14.41 -13.55 1.66
N PHE A 166 -13.72 -13.83 0.56
CA PHE A 166 -13.80 -15.06 -0.22
C PHE A 166 -12.61 -15.99 -0.02
N GLU A 167 -11.64 -15.61 0.81
CA GLU A 167 -10.52 -16.46 1.16
C GLU A 167 -10.94 -17.45 2.25
N ASP A 168 -10.63 -18.73 2.06
CA ASP A 168 -11.03 -19.81 2.98
C ASP A 168 -10.58 -19.54 4.43
N PHE A 169 -9.39 -18.95 4.61
CA PHE A 169 -8.86 -18.64 5.93
C PHE A 169 -9.65 -17.53 6.66
N PHE A 170 -10.38 -16.68 5.93
CA PHE A 170 -11.19 -15.60 6.50
C PHE A 170 -12.56 -16.12 6.95
N GLY A 171 -13.08 -17.16 6.29
CA GLY A 171 -14.21 -17.97 6.76
C GLY A 171 -15.60 -17.34 6.62
N VAL A 172 -15.71 -16.11 6.08
CA VAL A 172 -16.99 -15.42 5.87
C VAL A 172 -17.80 -16.07 4.76
N VAL A 173 -17.20 -16.19 3.57
CA VAL A 173 -17.79 -16.93 2.44
C VAL A 173 -16.97 -18.20 2.26
N SER A 174 -17.63 -19.35 2.24
CA SER A 174 -17.00 -20.62 1.88
C SER A 174 -17.80 -21.32 0.80
N VAL A 175 -17.12 -21.81 -0.23
CA VAL A 175 -17.73 -22.58 -1.32
C VAL A 175 -17.23 -24.02 -1.22
N SER A 176 -18.14 -24.97 -1.03
CA SER A 176 -17.81 -26.39 -0.91
C SER A 176 -18.84 -27.22 -1.66
N GLU A 177 -18.38 -28.13 -2.53
CA GLU A 177 -19.24 -29.05 -3.30
C GLU A 177 -20.37 -28.38 -4.12
N GLY A 178 -20.21 -27.10 -4.48
CA GLY A 178 -21.21 -26.31 -5.20
C GLY A 178 -22.15 -25.51 -4.29
N ASP A 179 -22.10 -25.71 -2.98
CA ASP A 179 -22.85 -24.96 -1.98
C ASP A 179 -22.08 -23.73 -1.50
N VAL A 180 -22.79 -22.61 -1.35
CA VAL A 180 -22.24 -21.36 -0.80
C VAL A 180 -22.77 -21.16 0.62
N THR A 181 -21.86 -21.08 1.59
CA THR A 181 -22.19 -20.74 2.97
C THR A 181 -21.66 -19.34 3.29
N VAL A 182 -22.54 -18.49 3.84
CA VAL A 182 -22.19 -17.15 4.35
C VAL A 182 -22.33 -17.14 5.87
N ARG A 183 -21.27 -16.76 6.57
CA ARG A 183 -21.22 -16.68 8.04
C ARG A 183 -21.25 -15.23 8.49
N ALA A 184 -22.12 -14.93 9.45
CA ALA A 184 -22.13 -13.63 10.11
C ALA A 184 -20.87 -13.43 10.95
N LEU A 185 -20.44 -12.18 11.10
CA LEU A 185 -19.26 -11.80 11.90
C LEU A 185 -19.61 -11.75 13.41
N GLY A 186 -20.09 -12.86 13.95
CA GLY A 186 -20.59 -12.98 15.32
C GLY A 186 -22.07 -12.57 15.50
N SER A 187 -22.53 -11.53 14.80
CA SER A 187 -23.95 -11.11 14.75
C SER A 187 -24.32 -10.61 13.35
N TRP A 188 -25.60 -10.67 13.00
CA TRP A 188 -26.15 -10.10 11.77
C TRP A 188 -26.07 -8.57 11.71
N GLU A 189 -26.00 -7.92 12.88
CA GLU A 189 -25.87 -6.46 13.00
C GLU A 189 -24.42 -5.98 12.82
N ASN A 190 -23.44 -6.89 12.83
CA ASN A 190 -22.04 -6.51 12.67
C ASN A 190 -21.75 -6.21 11.21
N GLN A 191 -21.36 -4.96 10.94
CA GLN A 191 -21.05 -4.48 9.59
C GLN A 191 -19.55 -4.50 9.34
N VAL A 192 -19.19 -4.73 8.08
CA VAL A 192 -17.81 -4.64 7.61
C VAL A 192 -17.76 -3.71 6.39
N THR A 193 -16.86 -2.74 6.42
CA THR A 193 -16.53 -1.96 5.23
C THR A 193 -15.52 -2.75 4.41
N VAL A 194 -15.83 -2.97 3.13
CA VAL A 194 -14.91 -3.59 2.19
C VAL A 194 -14.66 -2.70 0.98
N THR A 195 -13.46 -2.81 0.42
CA THR A 195 -13.09 -2.07 -0.79
C THR A 195 -12.37 -3.00 -1.76
N THR A 196 -12.71 -2.93 -3.05
CA THR A 196 -12.00 -3.71 -4.07
C THR A 196 -10.58 -3.16 -4.26
N PRO A 197 -9.57 -3.99 -4.55
CA PRO A 197 -8.23 -3.47 -4.85
C PRO A 197 -8.24 -2.41 -5.96
N ARG A 198 -9.09 -2.57 -6.98
CA ARG A 198 -9.29 -1.59 -8.06
C ARG A 198 -9.71 -0.23 -7.53
N ASP A 199 -10.71 -0.18 -6.64
CA ASP A 199 -11.16 1.07 -6.05
C ASP A 199 -10.12 1.67 -5.11
N ILE A 200 -9.39 0.84 -4.36
CA ILE A 200 -8.24 1.31 -3.57
C ILE A 200 -7.23 2.01 -4.46
N GLY A 201 -6.86 1.40 -5.59
CA GLY A 201 -5.95 2.01 -6.56
C GLY A 201 -6.47 3.35 -7.09
N ARG A 202 -7.73 3.39 -7.50
CA ARG A 202 -8.40 4.61 -8.00
C ARG A 202 -8.43 5.72 -6.95
N LEU A 203 -8.91 5.43 -5.75
CA LEU A 203 -9.06 6.39 -4.66
C LEU A 203 -7.71 6.88 -4.16
N THR A 204 -6.71 5.99 -4.08
CA THR A 204 -5.34 6.37 -3.74
C THR A 204 -4.79 7.40 -4.72
N SER A 205 -4.96 7.19 -6.04
CA SER A 205 -4.48 8.19 -6.99
C SER A 205 -5.36 9.46 -7.03
N GLU A 206 -6.64 9.41 -6.63
CA GLU A 206 -7.44 10.64 -6.40
C GLU A 206 -6.84 11.44 -5.25
N ILE A 207 -6.59 10.80 -4.11
CA ILE A 207 -6.00 11.41 -2.92
C ILE A 207 -4.62 12.01 -3.21
N VAL A 208 -3.75 11.29 -3.95
CA VAL A 208 -2.39 11.74 -4.29
C VAL A 208 -2.38 13.03 -5.11
N PHE A 209 -3.38 13.22 -5.98
CA PHE A 209 -3.49 14.39 -6.86
C PHE A 209 -4.60 15.36 -6.46
N TRP A 210 -5.17 15.20 -5.25
CA TRP A 210 -6.24 16.06 -4.75
C TRP A 210 -5.70 17.45 -4.40
N GLU A 211 -6.53 18.48 -4.65
CA GLU A 211 -6.25 19.86 -4.28
C GLU A 211 -7.45 20.46 -3.53
N PRO A 212 -7.26 21.03 -2.33
CA PRO A 212 -6.00 21.18 -1.60
C PRO A 212 -5.42 19.84 -1.11
N GLU A 213 -4.09 19.69 -1.15
CA GLU A 213 -3.42 18.45 -0.74
C GLU A 213 -3.78 18.01 0.70
N PHE A 214 -4.12 16.71 0.88
CA PHE A 214 -4.23 16.07 2.19
C PHE A 214 -2.85 15.99 2.86
N ARG A 215 -2.79 16.26 4.17
CA ARG A 215 -1.53 16.33 4.93
C ARG A 215 -1.72 15.85 6.37
N ASP A 216 -0.88 14.89 6.75
CA ASP A 216 -0.74 14.38 8.12
C ASP A 216 -2.07 13.92 8.72
N GLU A 217 -2.86 13.22 7.90
CA GLU A 217 -4.21 12.78 8.23
C GLU A 217 -4.53 11.37 7.71
N VAL A 218 -5.60 10.82 8.27
CA VAL A 218 -6.20 9.56 7.83
C VAL A 218 -7.39 9.89 6.93
N VAL A 219 -7.35 9.42 5.68
CA VAL A 219 -8.45 9.51 4.73
C VAL A 219 -9.17 8.17 4.70
N PHE A 220 -10.42 8.17 5.14
CA PHE A 220 -11.29 7.01 5.09
C PHE A 220 -11.97 6.92 3.73
N VAL A 221 -11.83 5.77 3.08
CA VAL A 221 -12.47 5.52 1.79
C VAL A 221 -13.15 4.16 1.80
N ALA A 222 -14.19 4.04 0.99
CA ALA A 222 -14.89 2.79 0.73
C ALA A 222 -15.24 2.72 -0.76
N GLY A 223 -15.27 1.52 -1.32
CA GLY A 223 -15.85 1.28 -2.64
C GLY A 223 -17.37 1.35 -2.60
N GLU A 224 -18.01 1.42 -3.77
CA GLU A 224 -19.43 1.11 -3.85
C GLU A 224 -19.60 -0.40 -3.63
N THR A 225 -20.21 -0.79 -2.50
CA THR A 225 -20.49 -2.18 -2.12
C THR A 225 -21.98 -2.43 -2.04
#